data_AF-A0A3S5FBN7-F1
#
_entry.id   AF-A0A3S5FBN7-F1
#
_cell.length_a   1.000
_cell.length_b   1.000
_cell.length_c   1.000
_cell.angle_alpha   90.00
_cell.angle_beta   90.00
_cell.angle_gamma   90.00
#
_symmetry.space_group_name_H-M   'P 1'
#
loop_
_entity.id
_entity.type
_entity.pdbx_description
1 polymer ?
#
loop_
_entity_poly.entity_id
_entity_poly.type
_entity_poly.pdbx_seq_one_letter_code
_entity_poly.pdbx_strand_id
1 'polypeptide(L)'
;MLNSLEYLKTPKKDISLSEDAQRVFEHIKSAEVIILAHPDSDANLYLVIDASDRAVGGALYQVVDKAPQRHAFYYRKLTPTK
;
A
#
# COMPACT_ATOMS: atom_id res chain seq x y z
N MET A 1 -8.14 24.57 -23.89
CA MET A 1 -7.55 24.14 -22.59
C MET A 1 -8.56 24.48 -21.51
N LEU A 2 -9.09 23.49 -20.79
CA LEU A 2 -9.99 23.73 -19.66
C LEU A 2 -9.18 24.34 -18.50
N ASN A 3 -9.67 25.44 -17.94
CA ASN A 3 -9.04 26.19 -16.84
C ASN A 3 -8.90 25.28 -15.62
N SER A 4 -7.66 24.90 -15.27
CA SER A 4 -7.35 23.96 -14.17
C SER A 4 -7.68 24.49 -12.76
N LEU A 5 -8.19 25.71 -12.64
CA LEU A 5 -8.47 26.39 -11.38
C LEU A 5 -9.97 26.37 -11.01
N GLU A 6 -10.86 25.83 -11.85
CA GLU A 6 -12.28 25.70 -11.47
C GLU A 6 -12.51 24.78 -10.27
N TYR A 7 -11.67 23.76 -10.08
CA TYR A 7 -11.77 22.82 -8.95
C TYR A 7 -11.47 23.47 -7.58
N LEU A 8 -10.83 24.64 -7.57
CA LEU A 8 -10.59 25.40 -6.34
C LEU A 8 -11.81 26.23 -5.92
N LYS A 9 -12.80 26.40 -6.80
CA LYS A 9 -14.03 27.16 -6.53
C LYS A 9 -15.13 26.33 -5.88
N THR A 10 -14.97 25.00 -5.81
CA THR A 10 -15.92 24.15 -5.08
C THR A 10 -15.82 24.44 -3.59
N PRO A 11 -16.94 24.68 -2.88
CA PRO A 11 -16.91 24.90 -1.44
C PRO A 11 -16.24 23.71 -0.76
N LYS A 12 -15.21 24.00 0.05
CA LYS A 12 -14.48 22.99 0.81
C LYS A 12 -15.48 22.33 1.75
N LYS A 13 -15.75 21.04 1.52
CA LYS A 13 -16.54 20.24 2.44
C LYS A 13 -15.68 19.93 3.66
N ASP A 14 -16.20 20.22 4.84
CA ASP A 14 -15.53 19.81 6.07
C ASP A 14 -15.41 18.28 6.12
N ILE A 15 -14.20 17.82 6.41
CA ILE A 15 -13.91 16.40 6.60
C ILE A 15 -14.13 16.09 8.07
N SER A 16 -15.19 15.35 8.38
CA SER A 16 -15.38 14.78 9.71
C SER A 16 -14.59 13.48 9.81
N LEU A 17 -13.58 13.45 10.68
CA LEU A 17 -12.83 12.25 11.03
C LEU A 17 -13.56 11.53 12.16
N SER A 18 -14.01 10.30 11.92
CA SER A 18 -14.51 9.44 13.00
C SER A 18 -13.37 9.00 13.91
N GLU A 19 -13.70 8.56 15.12
CA GLU A 19 -12.72 7.99 16.06
C GLU A 19 -11.95 6.81 15.44
N ASP A 20 -12.64 5.96 14.68
CA ASP A 20 -12.02 4.86 13.94
C ASP A 20 -11.04 5.34 12.87
N ALA A 21 -11.41 6.38 12.11
CA ALA A 21 -10.54 6.96 11.10
C ALA A 21 -9.28 7.56 11.75
N GLN A 22 -9.44 8.25 12.88
CA GLN A 22 -8.32 8.80 13.64
C GLN A 22 -7.40 7.70 14.18
N ARG A 23 -7.97 6.62 14.73
CA ARG A 23 -7.20 5.47 15.22
C ARG A 23 -6.39 4.81 14.11
N VAL A 24 -7.01 4.55 12.96
CA VAL A 24 -6.33 3.95 11.80
C VAL A 24 -5.23 4.87 11.28
N PHE A 25 -5.48 6.18 11.26
CA PHE A 25 -4.48 7.16 10.84
C PHE A 25 -3.24 7.15 11.73
N GLU A 26 -3.39 7.17 13.04
CA GLU A 26 -2.25 7.09 13.97
C GLU A 26 -1.55 5.73 13.89
N HIS A 27 -2.29 4.65 13.67
CA HIS A 27 -1.70 3.32 13.46
C HIS A 27 -0.79 3.30 12.22
N ILE A 28 -1.24 3.86 11.09
CA ILE A 28 -0.44 3.92 9.86
C ILE A 28 0.82 4.76 10.06
N LYS A 29 0.75 5.85 10.83
CA LYS A 29 1.94 6.67 11.15
C LYS A 29 2.99 5.92 11.96
N SER A 30 2.57 4.94 12.76
CA SER A 30 3.49 4.08 13.52
C SER A 30 4.07 2.91 12.71
N ALA A 31 3.69 2.77 11.43
CA ALA A 31 4.19 1.68 10.60
C ALA A 31 5.71 1.78 10.40
N GLU A 32 6.37 0.62 10.46
CA GLU A 32 7.82 0.53 10.30
C GLU A 32 8.25 0.95 8.88
N VAL A 33 9.29 1.78 8.79
CA VAL A 33 9.92 2.13 7.52
C VAL A 33 10.82 0.98 7.08
N ILE A 34 10.51 0.38 5.94
CA ILE A 34 11.23 -0.78 5.41
C ILE A 34 12.07 -0.34 4.19
N ILE A 35 13.36 -0.70 4.19
CA ILE A 35 14.25 -0.50 3.03
C ILE A 35 13.91 -1.55 1.97
N LEU A 36 13.68 -1.08 0.74
CA LEU A 36 13.45 -1.93 -0.42
C LEU A 36 14.75 -2.05 -1.22
N ALA A 37 15.14 -3.28 -1.54
CA ALA A 37 16.32 -3.55 -2.35
C ALA A 37 16.04 -3.27 -3.83
N HIS A 38 17.10 -2.92 -4.57
CA HIS A 38 17.05 -2.85 -6.02
C HIS A 38 16.91 -4.27 -6.61
N PRO A 39 16.08 -4.47 -7.65
CA PRO A 39 15.97 -5.76 -8.32
C PRO A 39 17.30 -6.26 -8.86
N ASP A 40 17.63 -7.51 -8.54
CA ASP A 40 18.71 -8.26 -9.16
C ASP A 40 18.12 -9.18 -10.23
N SER A 41 18.58 -9.05 -11.47
CA SER A 41 18.09 -9.84 -12.60
C SER A 41 18.45 -11.32 -12.49
N ASP A 42 19.49 -11.65 -11.74
CA ASP A 42 20.00 -13.01 -11.61
C ASP A 42 19.43 -13.71 -10.36
N ALA A 43 18.76 -12.97 -9.47
CA ALA A 43 18.14 -13.51 -8.27
C ALA A 43 16.72 -14.02 -8.52
N ASN A 44 16.37 -15.13 -7.87
CA ASN A 44 15.00 -15.63 -7.90
C ASN A 44 14.08 -14.72 -7.09
N LEU A 45 12.93 -14.41 -7.68
CA LEU A 45 11.84 -13.68 -7.03
C LEU A 45 10.86 -14.62 -6.36
N TYR A 46 10.42 -14.24 -5.17
CA TYR A 46 9.45 -14.95 -4.36
C TYR A 46 8.32 -14.01 -3.97
N LEU A 47 7.10 -14.40 -4.28
CA LEU A 47 5.90 -13.71 -3.84
C LEU A 47 5.21 -14.54 -2.76
N VAL A 48 5.17 -14.00 -1.54
CA VAL A 48 4.38 -14.58 -0.44
C VAL A 48 3.12 -13.76 -0.30
N ILE A 49 1.98 -14.45 -0.24
CA ILE A 49 0.66 -13.85 -0.18
C ILE A 49 -0.08 -14.32 1.07
N ASP A 50 -0.94 -13.45 1.59
CA ASP A 50 -1.93 -13.78 2.60
C ASP A 50 -3.23 -13.05 2.29
N ALA A 51 -4.37 -13.61 2.69
CA ALA A 51 -5.68 -13.08 2.34
C ALA A 51 -6.68 -13.20 3.49
N SER A 52 -7.52 -12.17 3.62
CA SER A 52 -8.73 -12.20 4.42
C SER A 52 -9.97 -12.22 3.54
N ASP A 53 -11.14 -12.25 4.16
CA ASP A 53 -12.45 -12.09 3.53
C ASP A 53 -12.62 -10.72 2.83
N ARG A 54 -11.80 -9.71 3.17
CA ARG A 54 -11.93 -8.34 2.66
C ARG A 54 -10.84 -7.93 1.68
N ALA A 55 -9.65 -8.52 1.76
CA ALA A 55 -8.49 -8.07 1.00
C ALA A 55 -7.41 -9.13 0.90
N VAL A 56 -6.51 -8.95 -0.07
CA VAL A 56 -5.30 -9.74 -0.25
C VAL A 56 -4.09 -8.84 -0.05
N GLY A 57 -3.13 -9.32 0.72
CA GLY A 57 -1.81 -8.73 0.89
C GLY A 57 -0.72 -9.64 0.33
N GLY A 58 0.42 -9.07 -0.03
CA GLY A 58 1.59 -9.85 -0.43
C GLY A 58 2.89 -9.08 -0.26
N ALA A 59 3.98 -9.82 -0.10
CA ALA A 59 5.33 -9.31 -0.07
C ALA A 59 6.15 -10.00 -1.16
N LEU A 60 6.80 -9.19 -1.99
CA LEU A 60 7.76 -9.64 -2.98
C LEU A 60 9.16 -9.47 -2.41
N TYR A 61 9.94 -10.54 -2.45
CA TYR A 61 11.34 -10.52 -2.07
C TYR A 61 12.19 -11.31 -3.05
N GLN A 62 13.48 -11.02 -3.06
CA GLN A 62 14.53 -11.83 -3.69
C GLN A 62 15.41 -12.46 -2.62
N VAL A 63 16.15 -13.49 -2.96
CA VAL A 63 17.18 -14.06 -2.07
C VAL A 63 18.54 -13.88 -2.73
N VAL A 64 19.35 -12.99 -2.17
CA VAL A 64 20.72 -12.71 -2.60
C VAL A 64 21.65 -13.11 -1.45
N ASP A 65 22.71 -13.87 -1.74
CA ASP A 65 23.65 -14.36 -0.72
C ASP A 65 22.97 -15.08 0.46
N LYS A 66 21.91 -15.85 0.17
CA LYS A 66 21.07 -16.56 1.16
C LYS A 66 20.31 -15.63 2.13
N ALA A 67 20.29 -14.33 1.89
CA ALA A 67 19.54 -13.36 2.66
C ALA A 67 18.30 -12.88 1.89
N PRO A 68 17.10 -12.89 2.50
CA PRO A 68 15.90 -12.35 1.88
C PRO A 68 15.98 -10.81 1.86
N GLN A 69 15.77 -10.23 0.68
CA GLN A 69 15.72 -8.80 0.45
C GLN A 69 14.34 -8.43 -0.11
N ARG A 70 13.63 -7.53 0.57
CA ARG A 70 12.27 -7.12 0.18
C ARG A 70 12.33 -6.14 -0.99
N HIS A 71 11.43 -6.30 -1.95
CA HIS A 71 11.29 -5.39 -3.10
C HIS A 71 10.02 -4.56 -3.06
N ALA A 72 8.91 -5.17 -2.66
CA ALA A 72 7.62 -4.49 -2.67
C ALA A 72 6.65 -5.18 -1.73
N PHE A 73 5.69 -4.38 -1.25
CA PHE A 73 4.46 -4.88 -0.64
C PHE A 73 3.29 -4.55 -1.56
N TYR A 74 2.43 -5.52 -1.79
CA TYR A 74 1.22 -5.40 -2.58
C TYR A 74 0.01 -5.56 -1.67
N TYR A 75 -1.02 -4.75 -1.89
CA TYR A 75 -2.29 -4.89 -1.19
C TYR A 75 -3.44 -4.53 -2.10
N ARG A 76 -4.51 -5.32 -2.07
CA ARG A 76 -5.72 -5.06 -2.86
C ARG A 76 -6.97 -5.48 -2.10
N LYS A 77 -7.94 -4.57 -2.04
CA LYS A 77 -9.29 -4.88 -1.53
C LYS A 77 -10.00 -5.82 -2.51
N LEU A 78 -10.64 -6.86 -1.99
CA LEU A 78 -11.46 -7.76 -2.77
C LEU A 78 -12.75 -7.06 -3.21
N THR A 79 -13.11 -7.25 -4.48
CA THR A 79 -14.42 -6.85 -5.00
C THR A 79 -15.39 -8.00 -4.84
N PRO A 80 -16.68 -7.74 -4.58
CA PRO A 80 -17.70 -8.79 -4.55
C PRO A 80 -17.66 -9.64 -5.82
N THR A 81 -17.76 -10.96 -5.65
CA THR A 81 -17.91 -11.90 -6.77
C THR A 81 -19.33 -11.78 -7.31
N LYS A 82 -19.48 -11.86 -8.64
CA LYS A 82 -20.79 -11.93 -9.29
C LYS A 82 -21.37 -13.33 -9.20
#